data_AF-A0A2N2HME4-F1
#
_entry.id   AF-A0A2N2HME4-F1
#
_cell.length_a   1.000
_cell.length_b   1.000
_cell.length_c   1.000
_cell.angle_alpha   90.00
_cell.angle_beta   90.00
_cell.angle_gamma   90.00
#
_symmetry.space_group_name_H-M   'P 1'
#
loop_
_entity.id
_entity.type
_entity.pdbx_description
1 polymer ?
#
loop_
_entity_poly.entity_id
_entity_poly.type
_entity_poly.pdbx_seq_one_letter_code
_entity_poly.pdbx_strand_id
1 'polypeptide(L)'
;DNDCDGETCGLNGRACSQLQCKCPFGLTTESTACGDSNDNDCDGQIDCLDPDCKGASVGLYGANCDTASTFGKVCDWLGTCVCKSGASAETLCGNNTDDDCDGLVDCRDPDCQPGGVSEAKTCNNQGRVCAALPDVGGNYCTLCPGGQTTESTCGDQSDNDCDGLLDCADPNCAGLQCGPSTNQKCQGSQCVDSTTAYVLALSSSASRIPADGLATSTIRVTLTNSQGGSIFGQDVQLTIDGAGVWQSNNAKTIGVQTSTQGLADIVLRSDSNGGTAAITAILTAFGTGAQTSVEMPVLADAKFVSMQSTLMGAKTSGYQEQNQITFQLFAPGSVPYPPGLAVQFSHEPSGGSTIGTPPVTPCSPPCTVVASGTTSATGTVSIVMHSGTVADTRTVSVSGTAGGNTRTATSPNIAIVGAKASGSKVSLSCTPRNVPGFANHNCIKSLVDGQITCTVTLADRFNNVLGVSTVATFASEAGVVGPPAATPQYPAADLGRA
;
A
#
# COMPACT_ATOMS: atom_id res chain seq x y z
N ASP A 1 64.70 61.05 -26.01
CA ASP A 1 64.38 60.49 -24.69
C ASP A 1 63.11 59.70 -24.86
N ASN A 2 63.01 58.48 -24.34
CA ASN A 2 61.84 57.60 -24.52
C ASN A 2 60.67 58.00 -23.61
N ASP A 3 60.76 59.15 -22.94
CA ASP A 3 59.82 59.67 -21.97
C ASP A 3 58.52 60.25 -22.58
N CYS A 4 58.35 60.18 -23.91
CA CYS A 4 57.15 60.63 -24.61
C CYS A 4 56.29 59.48 -25.18
N ASP A 5 56.68 58.22 -24.98
CA ASP A 5 55.89 57.07 -25.46
C ASP A 5 54.52 57.03 -24.74
N GLY A 6 53.44 57.10 -25.52
CA GLY A 6 52.05 57.14 -25.03
C GLY A 6 51.43 58.53 -24.88
N GLU A 7 52.21 59.60 -24.96
CA GLU A 7 51.68 60.97 -24.94
C GLU A 7 51.03 61.32 -26.29
N THR A 8 49.91 62.05 -26.25
CA THR A 8 49.20 62.49 -27.45
C THR A 8 50.10 63.34 -28.32
N CYS A 9 50.20 63.02 -29.60
CA CYS A 9 51.03 63.78 -30.50
C CYS A 9 50.38 63.88 -31.89
N GLY A 10 50.20 65.11 -32.38
CA GLY A 10 49.43 65.38 -33.61
C GLY A 10 47.92 65.51 -33.35
N LEU A 11 47.13 65.33 -34.41
CA LEU A 11 45.67 65.29 -34.37
C LEU A 11 45.19 63.83 -34.46
N ASN A 12 43.88 63.59 -34.24
CA ASN A 12 43.21 62.33 -34.58
C ASN A 12 43.71 61.12 -33.77
N GLY A 13 43.78 61.20 -32.43
CA GLY A 13 44.09 60.04 -31.58
C GLY A 13 45.54 59.48 -31.62
N ARG A 14 46.45 60.09 -32.39
CA ARG A 14 47.85 59.66 -32.50
C ARG A 14 48.64 59.83 -31.20
N ALA A 15 49.50 58.87 -30.92
CA ALA A 15 50.39 58.88 -29.75
C ALA A 15 51.85 58.70 -30.17
N CYS A 16 52.79 59.22 -29.37
CA CYS A 16 54.22 59.00 -29.63
C CYS A 16 54.56 57.53 -29.38
N SER A 17 55.24 56.90 -30.33
CA SER A 17 55.84 55.57 -30.17
C SER A 17 57.18 55.53 -30.90
N GLN A 18 58.25 55.27 -30.14
CA GLN A 18 59.63 55.25 -30.65
C GLN A 18 60.03 56.55 -31.35
N LEU A 19 59.74 57.69 -30.71
CA LEU A 19 60.05 59.05 -31.19
C LEU A 19 59.33 59.46 -32.49
N GLN A 20 58.25 58.76 -32.89
CA GLN A 20 57.40 59.10 -34.03
C GLN A 20 55.93 59.10 -33.63
N CYS A 21 55.12 60.02 -34.17
CA CYS A 21 53.66 59.97 -34.00
C CYS A 21 53.06 58.86 -34.85
N LYS A 22 52.53 57.84 -34.17
CA LYS A 22 51.91 56.67 -34.80
C LYS A 22 50.51 56.48 -34.23
N CYS A 23 49.68 55.75 -34.97
CA CYS A 23 48.41 55.30 -34.42
C CYS A 23 48.64 54.27 -33.31
N PRO A 24 48.03 54.45 -32.13
CA PRO A 24 48.21 53.53 -31.01
C PRO A 24 47.87 52.08 -31.39
N PHE A 25 46.86 51.89 -32.23
CA PHE A 25 46.39 50.56 -32.64
C PHE A 25 47.08 50.03 -33.90
N GLY A 26 47.87 50.86 -34.60
CA GLY A 26 48.60 50.48 -35.82
C GLY A 26 47.69 50.03 -36.97
N LEU A 27 46.39 50.27 -36.87
CA LEU A 27 45.41 49.95 -37.87
C LEU A 27 45.50 50.97 -39.01
N THR A 28 45.25 50.51 -40.22
CA THR A 28 45.17 51.36 -41.42
C THR A 28 43.73 51.54 -41.90
N THR A 29 42.77 51.03 -41.12
CA THR A 29 41.32 51.08 -41.38
C THR A 29 40.57 50.95 -40.06
N GLU A 30 39.48 51.69 -39.89
CA GLU A 30 38.58 51.71 -38.72
C GLU A 30 37.73 50.43 -38.56
N SER A 31 37.79 49.53 -39.55
CA SER A 31 36.90 48.36 -39.77
C SER A 31 36.71 47.35 -38.62
N THR A 32 37.41 47.51 -37.50
CA THR A 32 37.35 46.58 -36.34
C THR A 32 36.66 47.16 -35.10
N ALA A 33 36.31 48.45 -35.08
CA ALA A 33 35.78 49.12 -33.90
C ALA A 33 34.84 50.31 -34.22
N CYS A 34 33.90 50.10 -35.15
CA CYS A 34 32.98 51.13 -35.67
C CYS A 34 31.84 51.58 -34.72
N GLY A 35 32.11 51.76 -33.44
CA GLY A 35 31.12 52.19 -32.44
C GLY A 35 31.70 52.31 -31.03
N ASP A 36 33.01 52.50 -30.89
CA ASP A 36 33.70 52.64 -29.60
C ASP A 36 34.05 54.11 -29.28
N SER A 37 33.62 55.05 -30.13
CA SER A 37 33.84 56.49 -29.99
C SER A 37 35.30 56.93 -30.09
N ASN A 38 36.18 56.08 -30.62
CA ASN A 38 37.57 56.39 -30.87
C ASN A 38 37.86 56.43 -32.39
N ASP A 39 39.01 57.01 -32.72
CA ASP A 39 39.58 57.05 -34.07
C ASP A 39 40.71 56.03 -34.12
N ASN A 40 40.38 54.77 -34.42
CA ASN A 40 41.29 53.65 -34.25
C ASN A 40 42.32 53.53 -35.38
N ASP A 41 42.11 54.18 -36.52
CA ASP A 41 43.07 54.33 -37.62
C ASP A 41 43.67 55.75 -37.78
N CYS A 42 43.24 56.69 -36.95
CA CYS A 42 43.70 58.07 -36.86
C CYS A 42 43.55 58.91 -38.12
N ASP A 43 42.58 58.61 -38.98
CA ASP A 43 42.36 59.37 -40.21
C ASP A 43 41.59 60.69 -39.97
N GLY A 44 40.99 60.84 -38.79
CA GLY A 44 40.23 62.02 -38.34
C GLY A 44 38.72 61.86 -38.40
N GLN A 45 38.23 60.69 -38.80
CA GLN A 45 36.84 60.30 -38.71
C GLN A 45 36.71 59.23 -37.62
N ILE A 46 35.55 59.20 -36.96
CA ILE A 46 35.30 58.26 -35.86
C ILE A 46 34.06 57.44 -36.20
N ASP A 47 34.11 56.15 -35.85
CA ASP A 47 33.01 55.22 -35.99
C ASP A 47 32.33 55.30 -37.37
N CYS A 48 31.01 55.50 -37.41
CA CYS A 48 30.24 55.49 -38.64
C CYS A 48 30.39 56.76 -39.50
N LEU A 49 31.03 57.81 -38.96
CA LEU A 49 31.48 58.92 -39.81
C LEU A 49 32.74 58.54 -40.60
N ASP A 50 33.41 57.45 -40.23
CA ASP A 50 34.55 56.90 -40.93
C ASP A 50 34.13 56.11 -42.19
N PRO A 51 34.65 56.46 -43.39
CA PRO A 51 34.44 55.73 -44.62
C PRO A 51 34.88 54.27 -44.55
N ASP A 52 35.88 53.93 -43.74
CA ASP A 52 36.42 52.57 -43.58
C ASP A 52 35.50 51.68 -42.74
N CYS A 53 34.52 52.27 -42.05
CA CYS A 53 33.40 51.56 -41.44
C CYS A 53 32.29 51.20 -42.44
N LYS A 54 32.32 51.72 -43.67
CA LYS A 54 31.32 51.37 -44.70
C LYS A 54 31.63 50.00 -45.31
N GLY A 55 30.83 49.00 -44.98
CA GLY A 55 30.95 47.65 -45.54
C GLY A 55 31.96 46.74 -44.83
N ALA A 56 32.49 47.16 -43.68
CA ALA A 56 33.24 46.28 -42.79
C ALA A 56 32.33 45.13 -42.33
N SER A 57 32.73 43.90 -42.61
CA SER A 57 31.96 42.67 -42.30
C SER A 57 31.93 42.33 -40.80
N VAL A 58 32.41 43.25 -39.95
CA VAL A 58 32.47 43.11 -38.49
C VAL A 58 32.01 44.35 -37.72
N GLY A 59 31.44 45.36 -38.39
CA GLY A 59 30.55 46.34 -37.75
C GLY A 59 29.12 45.86 -37.91
N LEU A 60 28.51 45.32 -36.86
CA LEU A 60 27.12 44.88 -36.89
C LEU A 60 26.23 46.04 -37.37
N TYR A 61 25.39 45.81 -38.38
CA TYR A 61 24.19 46.63 -38.55
C TYR A 61 23.49 46.73 -37.19
N GLY A 62 23.32 47.94 -36.66
CA GLY A 62 22.89 48.15 -35.28
C GLY A 62 23.99 48.48 -34.25
N ALA A 63 25.24 48.68 -34.66
CA ALA A 63 26.30 49.20 -33.79
C ALA A 63 25.95 50.59 -33.30
N ASN A 64 26.21 50.84 -32.01
CA ASN A 64 25.85 52.08 -31.35
C ASN A 64 26.72 53.24 -31.88
N CYS A 65 26.10 54.33 -32.33
CA CYS A 65 26.77 55.58 -32.71
C CYS A 65 26.40 56.73 -31.78
N ASP A 66 26.08 56.42 -30.53
CA ASP A 66 25.72 57.34 -29.45
C ASP A 66 26.87 58.31 -29.16
N THR A 67 26.68 59.55 -29.56
CA THR A 67 27.43 60.70 -29.09
C THR A 67 26.48 61.67 -28.38
N ALA A 68 27.01 62.74 -27.79
CA ALA A 68 26.19 63.77 -27.16
C ALA A 68 25.12 64.41 -28.08
N SER A 69 25.22 64.24 -29.41
CA SER A 69 24.25 64.72 -30.40
C SER A 69 23.49 63.62 -31.16
N THR A 70 23.72 62.34 -30.84
CA THR A 70 23.17 61.17 -31.57
C THR A 70 22.67 60.06 -30.65
N PHE A 71 22.14 60.42 -29.48
CA PHE A 71 21.52 59.49 -28.52
C PHE A 71 20.46 58.58 -29.17
N GLY A 72 20.48 57.28 -28.85
CA GLY A 72 19.55 56.26 -29.33
C GLY A 72 19.82 55.72 -30.74
N LYS A 73 20.87 56.22 -31.41
CA LYS A 73 21.08 55.93 -32.83
C LYS A 73 22.08 54.80 -33.06
N VAL A 74 21.85 54.08 -34.15
CA VAL A 74 22.71 53.00 -34.63
C VAL A 74 23.07 53.22 -36.08
N CYS A 75 24.12 52.55 -36.53
CA CYS A 75 24.59 52.71 -37.90
C CYS A 75 23.68 51.98 -38.90
N ASP A 76 23.20 52.72 -39.90
CA ASP A 76 22.52 52.14 -41.06
C ASP A 76 23.53 51.53 -42.05
N TRP A 77 22.99 50.90 -43.09
CA TRP A 77 23.80 50.26 -44.13
C TRP A 77 24.64 51.25 -44.97
N LEU A 78 24.34 52.56 -44.91
CA LEU A 78 25.07 53.62 -45.60
C LEU A 78 26.16 54.27 -44.73
N GLY A 79 26.33 53.80 -43.48
CA GLY A 79 27.24 54.42 -42.51
C GLY A 79 26.69 55.75 -41.99
N THR A 80 25.37 55.91 -41.95
CA THR A 80 24.72 57.08 -41.34
C THR A 80 24.17 56.68 -39.98
N CYS A 81 24.34 57.56 -39.00
CA CYS A 81 23.77 57.36 -37.67
C CYS A 81 22.26 57.64 -37.72
N VAL A 82 21.43 56.59 -37.64
CA VAL A 82 19.97 56.66 -37.76
C VAL A 82 19.30 55.98 -36.55
N CYS A 83 18.02 56.24 -36.36
CA CYS A 83 17.25 55.53 -35.36
C CYS A 83 17.08 54.07 -35.73
N LYS A 84 17.23 53.19 -34.75
CA LYS A 84 17.36 51.73 -34.88
C LYS A 84 16.28 51.05 -35.71
N SER A 85 15.12 51.69 -35.90
CA SER A 85 14.05 51.11 -36.71
C SER A 85 12.92 52.06 -37.11
N GLY A 86 13.12 53.39 -37.15
CA GLY A 86 12.00 54.32 -37.39
C GLY A 86 10.82 54.06 -36.46
N ALA A 87 11.11 53.56 -35.26
CA ALA A 87 10.13 53.36 -34.20
C ALA A 87 9.46 54.71 -33.94
N SER A 88 8.14 54.71 -33.88
CA SER A 88 7.35 55.90 -33.58
C SER A 88 6.94 55.95 -32.10
N ALA A 89 7.55 55.09 -31.28
CA ALA A 89 7.25 54.92 -29.86
C ALA A 89 8.34 54.10 -29.16
N GLU A 90 8.73 54.52 -27.96
CA GLU A 90 9.65 53.84 -27.06
C GLU A 90 9.20 52.39 -26.80
N THR A 91 10.07 51.41 -27.06
CA THR A 91 9.69 49.99 -26.97
C THR A 91 10.08 49.34 -25.65
N LEU A 92 11.17 49.76 -25.01
CA LEU A 92 11.74 49.15 -23.82
C LEU A 92 11.94 50.19 -22.72
N CYS A 93 10.92 50.34 -21.87
CA CYS A 93 10.82 51.39 -20.87
C CYS A 93 11.73 51.28 -19.62
N GLY A 94 12.88 50.63 -19.74
CA GLY A 94 13.82 50.41 -18.63
C GLY A 94 15.22 49.98 -19.04
N ASN A 95 15.62 50.21 -20.30
CA ASN A 95 16.93 49.84 -20.82
C ASN A 95 17.92 51.02 -20.87
N ASN A 96 17.53 52.22 -20.41
CA ASN A 96 18.27 53.48 -20.50
C ASN A 96 18.64 53.90 -21.94
N THR A 97 17.85 53.47 -22.92
CA THR A 97 18.03 53.79 -24.34
C THR A 97 16.82 54.58 -24.84
N ASP A 98 17.05 55.50 -25.77
CA ASP A 98 16.01 56.24 -26.50
C ASP A 98 15.68 55.42 -27.77
N ASP A 99 14.73 54.49 -27.68
CA ASP A 99 14.45 53.52 -28.72
C ASP A 99 13.82 54.16 -29.99
N ASP A 100 13.18 55.33 -29.85
CA ASP A 100 12.52 56.06 -30.95
C ASP A 100 13.19 57.39 -31.34
N CYS A 101 14.23 57.79 -30.61
CA CYS A 101 15.06 58.98 -30.79
C CYS A 101 14.32 60.31 -30.66
N ASP A 102 13.26 60.40 -29.86
CA ASP A 102 12.56 61.66 -29.65
C ASP A 102 13.28 62.59 -28.63
N GLY A 103 14.34 62.09 -28.00
CA GLY A 103 15.16 62.77 -27.00
C GLY A 103 14.79 62.45 -25.56
N LEU A 104 13.82 61.58 -25.33
CA LEU A 104 13.42 61.07 -24.03
C LEU A 104 13.78 59.58 -23.92
N VAL A 105 13.90 59.09 -22.69
CA VAL A 105 14.42 57.74 -22.41
C VAL A 105 13.59 57.10 -21.32
N ASP A 106 13.23 55.84 -21.51
CA ASP A 106 12.50 54.99 -20.56
C ASP A 106 11.26 55.70 -19.98
N CYS A 107 11.08 55.67 -18.66
CA CYS A 107 9.94 56.30 -18.02
C CYS A 107 9.82 57.81 -18.21
N ARG A 108 10.86 58.51 -18.67
CA ARG A 108 10.74 59.93 -19.02
C ARG A 108 10.08 60.13 -20.38
N ASP A 109 9.99 59.06 -21.17
CA ASP A 109 9.33 59.01 -22.45
C ASP A 109 7.79 58.93 -22.31
N PRO A 110 7.01 59.77 -23.03
CA PRO A 110 5.56 59.71 -23.08
C PRO A 110 5.00 58.36 -23.57
N ASP A 111 5.72 57.64 -24.42
CA ASP A 111 5.31 56.34 -24.98
C ASP A 111 5.47 55.19 -23.99
N CYS A 112 6.20 55.42 -22.89
CA CYS A 112 6.23 54.56 -21.72
C CYS A 112 5.13 54.86 -20.70
N GLN A 113 4.37 55.94 -20.88
CA GLN A 113 3.26 56.29 -20.01
C GLN A 113 1.96 55.62 -20.47
N PRO A 114 1.01 55.37 -19.54
CA PRO A 114 -0.33 54.88 -19.89
C PRO A 114 -1.15 55.81 -20.81
N GLY A 115 -0.62 56.98 -21.19
CA GLY A 115 -1.20 57.89 -22.18
C GLY A 115 -0.71 57.68 -23.62
N GLY A 116 0.47 57.07 -23.82
CA GLY A 116 1.05 56.74 -25.13
C GLY A 116 0.78 55.31 -25.59
N VAL A 117 0.44 54.43 -24.65
CA VAL A 117 0.04 53.04 -24.87
C VAL A 117 -1.15 52.69 -23.99
N SER A 118 -1.98 51.71 -24.39
CA SER A 118 -3.22 51.37 -23.67
C SER A 118 -3.00 50.85 -22.24
N GLU A 119 -1.77 50.47 -21.88
CA GLU A 119 -1.36 49.97 -20.56
C GLU A 119 0.08 50.44 -20.27
N ALA A 120 0.38 50.86 -19.02
CA ALA A 120 1.73 51.31 -18.64
C ALA A 120 2.74 50.17 -18.80
N LYS A 121 3.82 50.40 -19.56
CA LYS A 121 4.85 49.37 -19.82
C LYS A 121 5.69 49.11 -18.56
N THR A 122 6.03 47.84 -18.36
CA THR A 122 6.96 47.41 -17.31
C THR A 122 8.36 47.94 -17.59
N CYS A 123 8.98 48.54 -16.59
CA CYS A 123 10.27 49.23 -16.67
C CYS A 123 11.40 48.49 -15.94
N ASN A 124 11.13 47.37 -15.28
CA ASN A 124 12.18 46.50 -14.73
C ASN A 124 11.73 45.04 -14.58
N ASN A 125 12.66 44.17 -14.20
CA ASN A 125 12.43 42.74 -13.99
C ASN A 125 11.64 42.41 -12.71
N GLN A 126 11.27 43.41 -11.91
CA GLN A 126 10.45 43.29 -10.70
C GLN A 126 9.00 43.70 -10.98
N GLY A 127 8.62 43.80 -12.26
CA GLY A 127 7.26 44.13 -12.67
C GLY A 127 6.88 45.60 -12.52
N ARG A 128 7.76 46.49 -12.04
CA ARG A 128 7.41 47.91 -11.86
C ARG A 128 7.04 48.56 -13.18
N VAL A 129 6.15 49.55 -13.13
CA VAL A 129 5.70 50.36 -14.27
C VAL A 129 6.10 51.82 -14.10
N CYS A 130 6.19 52.54 -15.22
CA CYS A 130 6.50 53.95 -15.23
C CYS A 130 5.34 54.79 -14.68
N ALA A 131 5.66 55.71 -13.76
CA ALA A 131 4.66 56.61 -13.21
C ALA A 131 5.24 57.92 -12.70
N ALA A 132 4.38 58.92 -12.57
CA ALA A 132 4.73 60.24 -12.08
C ALA A 132 5.14 60.21 -10.60
N LEU A 133 6.32 60.75 -10.30
CA LEU A 133 6.71 61.11 -8.94
C LEU A 133 6.37 62.59 -8.71
N PRO A 134 5.42 62.92 -7.82
CA PRO A 134 4.99 64.30 -7.58
C PRO A 134 6.11 65.22 -7.08
N ASP A 135 7.11 64.67 -6.38
CA ASP A 135 8.07 65.45 -5.61
C ASP A 135 9.34 65.84 -6.38
N VAL A 136 9.64 65.16 -7.49
CA VAL A 136 10.88 65.39 -8.27
C VAL A 136 10.64 65.84 -9.70
N GLY A 137 9.37 66.00 -10.12
CA GLY A 137 9.03 66.51 -11.45
C GLY A 137 9.54 65.60 -12.57
N GLY A 138 8.90 64.44 -12.71
CA GLY A 138 9.22 63.48 -13.77
C GLY A 138 8.54 62.14 -13.54
N ASN A 139 8.62 61.28 -14.56
CA ASN A 139 8.09 59.93 -14.51
C ASN A 139 9.24 58.93 -14.33
N TYR A 140 9.09 57.99 -13.41
CA TYR A 140 10.14 57.07 -12.98
C TYR A 140 9.58 55.65 -12.75
N CYS A 141 10.47 54.65 -12.81
CA CYS A 141 10.14 53.24 -12.61
C CYS A 141 9.89 52.93 -11.13
N THR A 142 8.68 53.19 -10.65
CA THR A 142 8.41 53.26 -9.20
C THR A 142 7.11 52.64 -8.74
N LEU A 143 6.12 52.48 -9.62
CA LEU A 143 4.83 51.95 -9.24
C LEU A 143 4.77 50.44 -9.49
N CYS A 144 4.28 49.69 -8.53
CA CYS A 144 3.96 48.28 -8.73
C CYS A 144 2.69 48.13 -9.56
N PRO A 145 2.57 47.07 -10.37
CA PRO A 145 1.32 46.74 -11.04
C PRO A 145 0.19 46.66 -10.00
N GLY A 146 -0.81 47.54 -10.09
CA GLY A 146 -1.90 47.61 -9.11
C GLY A 146 -1.63 48.46 -7.86
N GLY A 147 -0.43 49.00 -7.67
CA GLY A 147 -0.11 50.02 -6.66
C GLY A 147 -0.29 49.57 -5.21
N GLN A 148 -0.16 48.28 -4.94
CA GLN A 148 -0.33 47.73 -3.60
C GLN A 148 0.99 47.84 -2.82
N THR A 149 0.91 48.12 -1.52
CA THR A 149 2.07 48.10 -0.61
C THR A 149 2.25 46.75 0.10
N THR A 150 1.29 45.85 -0.09
CA THR A 150 1.19 44.50 0.44
C THR A 150 0.32 43.70 -0.51
N GLU A 151 0.75 42.50 -0.90
CA GLU A 151 0.01 41.64 -1.82
C GLU A 151 -1.38 41.28 -1.27
N SER A 152 -2.41 41.73 -1.97
CA SER A 152 -3.81 41.46 -1.62
C SER A 152 -4.60 40.80 -2.75
N THR A 153 -4.01 40.69 -3.95
CA THR A 153 -4.60 39.99 -5.11
C THR A 153 -3.94 38.63 -5.30
N CYS A 154 -4.16 37.72 -4.36
CA CYS A 154 -3.38 36.49 -4.20
C CYS A 154 -3.67 35.34 -5.20
N GLY A 155 -4.09 35.64 -6.43
CA GLY A 155 -4.39 34.61 -7.44
C GLY A 155 -4.44 35.13 -8.88
N ASP A 156 -3.84 36.28 -9.16
CA ASP A 156 -3.79 36.88 -10.50
C ASP A 156 -2.45 36.61 -11.23
N GLN A 157 -1.54 35.85 -10.60
CA GLN A 157 -0.20 35.56 -11.11
C GLN A 157 0.64 36.81 -11.34
N SER A 158 0.36 37.90 -10.61
CA SER A 158 1.16 39.11 -10.57
C SER A 158 1.75 39.38 -9.17
N ASP A 159 2.90 40.03 -9.15
CA ASP A 159 3.56 40.54 -7.94
C ASP A 159 3.14 42.02 -7.81
N ASN A 160 2.01 42.25 -7.13
CA ASN A 160 1.32 43.52 -7.05
C ASN A 160 1.94 44.46 -5.99
N ASP A 161 2.86 43.97 -5.17
CA ASP A 161 3.65 44.78 -4.20
C ASP A 161 5.16 44.84 -4.50
N CYS A 162 5.62 44.13 -5.53
CA CYS A 162 6.99 44.07 -6.03
C CYS A 162 8.05 43.61 -5.02
N ASP A 163 7.70 42.74 -4.08
CA ASP A 163 8.65 42.17 -3.13
C ASP A 163 9.42 40.94 -3.68
N GLY A 164 9.01 40.47 -4.87
CA GLY A 164 9.59 39.33 -5.58
C GLY A 164 8.91 37.99 -5.30
N LEU A 165 7.83 37.98 -4.53
CA LEU A 165 7.02 36.81 -4.23
C LEU A 165 5.64 36.95 -4.86
N LEU A 166 5.15 35.85 -5.43
CA LEU A 166 3.93 35.84 -6.24
C LEU A 166 2.79 35.10 -5.55
N ASP A 167 1.58 35.68 -5.55
CA ASP A 167 0.35 35.05 -5.06
C ASP A 167 0.55 34.35 -3.69
N CYS A 168 0.19 33.06 -3.58
CA CYS A 168 0.35 32.31 -2.35
C CYS A 168 1.80 32.12 -1.90
N ALA A 169 2.80 32.31 -2.76
CA ALA A 169 4.20 32.32 -2.33
C ALA A 169 4.54 33.57 -1.50
N ASP A 170 3.73 34.63 -1.59
CA ASP A 170 3.83 35.84 -0.77
C ASP A 170 3.28 35.63 0.66
N PRO A 171 4.04 35.98 1.72
CA PRO A 171 3.60 35.93 3.10
C PRO A 171 2.36 36.77 3.43
N ASN A 172 2.14 37.90 2.75
CA ASN A 172 0.99 38.78 2.89
C ASN A 172 -0.30 38.11 2.41
N CYS A 173 -0.18 37.12 1.52
CA CYS A 173 -1.29 36.33 1.01
C CYS A 173 -1.80 35.23 1.96
N ALA A 174 -1.15 35.01 3.10
CA ALA A 174 -1.53 33.95 4.02
C ALA A 174 -3.00 34.05 4.47
N GLY A 175 -3.83 33.08 4.07
CA GLY A 175 -5.26 33.03 4.41
C GLY A 175 -6.18 33.91 3.55
N LEU A 176 -5.64 34.64 2.58
CA LEU A 176 -6.42 35.40 1.59
C LEU A 176 -6.92 34.51 0.46
N GLN A 177 -7.95 34.98 -0.25
CA GLN A 177 -8.57 34.24 -1.36
C GLN A 177 -7.65 34.25 -2.58
N CYS A 178 -7.45 33.09 -3.20
CA CYS A 178 -6.49 32.90 -4.30
C CYS A 178 -7.09 32.31 -5.58
N GLY A 179 -8.42 32.19 -5.64
CA GLY A 179 -9.10 31.60 -6.79
C GLY A 179 -10.53 32.10 -6.97
N PRO A 180 -11.23 31.66 -8.04
CA PRO A 180 -12.56 32.13 -8.39
C PRO A 180 -13.65 31.80 -7.35
N SER A 181 -13.38 30.88 -6.41
CA SER A 181 -14.30 30.55 -5.32
C SER A 181 -13.86 31.21 -4.01
N THR A 182 -14.83 31.63 -3.19
CA THR A 182 -14.60 32.17 -1.84
C THR A 182 -13.95 31.17 -0.87
N ASN A 183 -13.83 29.91 -1.28
CA ASN A 183 -13.27 28.82 -0.48
C ASN A 183 -11.82 28.52 -0.82
N GLN A 184 -11.28 29.04 -1.92
CA GLN A 184 -9.88 28.88 -2.28
C GLN A 184 -9.02 29.91 -1.56
N LYS A 185 -8.17 29.46 -0.63
CA LYS A 185 -7.30 30.32 0.20
C LYS A 185 -5.84 29.88 0.14
N CYS A 186 -4.91 30.81 0.33
CA CYS A 186 -3.49 30.47 0.39
C CYS A 186 -3.12 29.78 1.71
N GLN A 187 -2.51 28.60 1.62
CA GLN A 187 -1.96 27.84 2.75
C GLN A 187 -0.66 27.14 2.30
N GLY A 188 0.43 27.31 3.05
CA GLY A 188 1.70 26.63 2.78
C GLY A 188 2.29 26.92 1.39
N SER A 189 2.26 28.19 0.99
CA SER A 189 2.71 28.66 -0.33
C SER A 189 1.88 28.18 -1.53
N GLN A 190 0.70 27.58 -1.31
CA GLN A 190 -0.18 27.09 -2.37
C GLN A 190 -1.63 27.55 -2.20
N CYS A 191 -2.35 27.67 -3.32
CA CYS A 191 -3.78 27.95 -3.32
C CYS A 191 -4.57 26.66 -3.07
N VAL A 192 -5.28 26.56 -1.95
CA VAL A 192 -6.01 25.34 -1.55
C VAL A 192 -7.50 25.62 -1.38
N ASP A 193 -8.35 24.67 -1.80
CA ASP A 193 -9.81 24.77 -1.61
C ASP A 193 -10.21 24.24 -0.23
N SER A 194 -10.64 25.15 0.65
CA SER A 194 -11.12 24.84 2.00
C SER A 194 -12.48 24.12 2.05
N THR A 195 -13.16 23.89 0.91
CA THR A 195 -14.37 23.05 0.82
C THR A 195 -14.13 21.60 0.41
N THR A 196 -12.94 21.23 -0.06
CA THR A 196 -12.54 19.82 -0.08
C THR A 196 -12.09 19.41 1.31
N ALA A 197 -13.03 19.28 2.25
CA ALA A 197 -12.76 18.52 3.46
C ALA A 197 -12.42 17.09 3.01
N TYR A 198 -11.14 16.77 2.98
CA TYR A 198 -10.67 15.43 2.68
C TYR A 198 -11.21 14.49 3.74
N VAL A 199 -11.96 13.48 3.29
CA VAL A 199 -12.44 12.40 4.13
C VAL A 199 -11.46 11.25 3.93
N LEU A 200 -10.58 11.07 4.92
CA LEU A 200 -9.71 9.91 5.02
C LEU A 200 -10.43 8.84 5.84
N ALA A 201 -10.53 7.63 5.30
CA ALA A 201 -11.11 6.49 5.98
C ALA A 201 -10.19 5.27 5.90
N LEU A 202 -10.23 4.44 6.94
CA LEU A 202 -9.53 3.17 7.01
C LEU A 202 -10.52 2.04 7.21
N SER A 203 -10.29 0.92 6.54
CA SER A 203 -11.00 -0.33 6.79
C SER A 203 -10.04 -1.51 6.76
N SER A 204 -10.34 -2.55 7.53
CA SER A 204 -9.57 -3.80 7.57
C SER A 204 -10.41 -4.94 7.03
N SER A 205 -9.83 -5.82 6.21
CA SER A 205 -10.52 -7.03 5.72
C SER A 205 -10.91 -7.99 6.85
N ALA A 206 -10.16 -7.97 7.97
CA ALA A 206 -10.50 -8.67 9.20
C ALA A 206 -10.14 -7.81 10.42
N SER A 207 -11.08 -7.69 11.36
CA SER A 207 -10.84 -6.98 12.64
C SER A 207 -10.09 -7.84 13.67
N ARG A 208 -10.01 -9.16 13.44
CA ARG A 208 -9.25 -10.10 14.27
C ARG A 208 -8.55 -11.14 13.39
N ILE A 209 -7.27 -11.40 13.62
CA ILE A 209 -6.48 -12.41 12.89
C ILE A 209 -5.64 -13.25 13.87
N PRO A 210 -5.26 -14.50 13.52
CA PRO A 210 -4.40 -15.32 14.37
C PRO A 210 -3.06 -14.65 14.73
N ALA A 211 -2.66 -14.74 16.00
CA ALA A 211 -1.35 -14.32 16.51
C ALA A 211 -0.24 -15.36 16.23
N ASP A 212 -0.04 -15.77 14.98
CA ASP A 212 0.91 -16.81 14.59
C ASP A 212 2.14 -16.29 13.82
N GLY A 213 2.22 -14.98 13.58
CA GLY A 213 3.28 -14.35 12.80
C GLY A 213 3.12 -14.49 11.28
N LEU A 214 2.06 -15.17 10.83
CA LEU A 214 1.83 -15.53 9.42
C LEU A 214 0.50 -14.97 8.88
N ALA A 215 -0.52 -14.89 9.72
CA ALA A 215 -1.82 -14.38 9.33
C ALA A 215 -1.74 -12.92 8.89
N THR A 216 -2.63 -12.55 7.95
CA THR A 216 -2.63 -11.21 7.37
C THR A 216 -4.03 -10.59 7.34
N SER A 217 -4.08 -9.27 7.34
CA SER A 217 -5.28 -8.49 7.05
C SER A 217 -4.93 -7.37 6.08
N THR A 218 -5.72 -7.21 5.03
CA THR A 218 -5.61 -6.07 4.13
C THR A 218 -6.22 -4.85 4.79
N ILE A 219 -5.44 -3.78 4.89
CA ILE A 219 -5.87 -2.46 5.33
C ILE A 219 -6.07 -1.61 4.08
N ARG A 220 -7.29 -1.12 3.92
CA ARG A 220 -7.69 -0.26 2.82
C ARG A 220 -7.81 1.17 3.29
N VAL A 221 -7.04 2.04 2.65
CA VAL A 221 -7.17 3.49 2.71
C VAL A 221 -8.20 3.91 1.67
N THR A 222 -9.09 4.81 2.06
CA THR A 222 -10.03 5.48 1.16
C THR A 222 -9.94 6.97 1.37
N LEU A 223 -9.70 7.71 0.30
CA LEU A 223 -9.60 9.17 0.31
C LEU A 223 -10.61 9.76 -0.67
N THR A 224 -11.56 10.51 -0.12
CA THR A 224 -12.55 11.24 -0.91
C THR A 224 -12.59 12.71 -0.53
N ASN A 225 -13.18 13.55 -1.37
CA ASN A 225 -13.63 14.87 -0.95
C ASN A 225 -14.92 14.76 -0.09
N SER A 226 -15.38 15.90 0.41
CA SER A 226 -16.61 16.06 1.19
C SER A 226 -17.89 15.65 0.44
N GLN A 227 -17.82 15.56 -0.90
CA GLN A 227 -18.91 15.16 -1.79
C GLN A 227 -18.81 13.69 -2.24
N GLY A 228 -17.83 12.93 -1.74
CA GLY A 228 -17.62 11.52 -2.08
C GLY A 228 -16.83 11.27 -3.37
N GLY A 229 -16.30 12.31 -4.02
CA GLY A 229 -15.40 12.17 -5.17
C GLY A 229 -14.03 11.65 -4.77
N SER A 230 -13.50 10.67 -5.50
CA SER A 230 -12.19 10.08 -5.26
C SER A 230 -11.04 11.07 -5.45
N ILE A 231 -10.08 11.06 -4.53
CA ILE A 231 -8.85 11.86 -4.62
C ILE A 231 -7.67 10.92 -4.86
N PHE A 232 -6.90 11.15 -5.93
CA PHE A 232 -5.83 10.26 -6.37
C PHE A 232 -4.44 10.88 -6.19
N GLY A 233 -3.40 10.03 -6.22
CA GLY A 233 -1.99 10.44 -6.20
C GLY A 233 -1.50 11.05 -4.88
N GLN A 234 -2.29 10.99 -3.81
CA GLN A 234 -1.92 11.56 -2.51
C GLN A 234 -1.13 10.56 -1.67
N ASP A 235 -0.07 11.05 -1.03
CA ASP A 235 0.74 10.29 -0.08
C ASP A 235 0.06 10.22 1.28
N VAL A 236 -0.19 9.00 1.74
CA VAL A 236 -0.75 8.70 3.06
C VAL A 236 0.28 7.91 3.86
N GLN A 237 0.67 8.43 5.02
CA GLN A 237 1.54 7.70 5.95
C GLN A 237 0.68 6.86 6.88
N LEU A 238 0.95 5.56 6.95
CA LEU A 238 0.37 4.67 7.95
C LEU A 238 1.41 4.29 9.00
N THR A 239 0.98 4.26 10.26
CA THR A 239 1.77 3.84 11.42
C THR A 239 0.99 2.80 12.21
N ILE A 240 1.66 1.72 12.60
CA ILE A 240 1.17 0.72 13.54
C ILE A 240 1.77 1.03 14.91
N ASP A 241 0.90 1.26 15.89
CA ASP A 241 1.23 1.16 17.31
C ASP A 241 0.79 -0.21 17.85
N GLY A 242 1.61 -0.82 18.71
CA GLY A 242 1.39 -2.17 19.23
C GLY A 242 1.88 -3.30 18.30
N ALA A 243 1.08 -4.36 18.18
CA ALA A 243 1.48 -5.64 17.56
C ALA A 243 1.47 -5.62 16.02
N GLY A 244 2.28 -6.48 15.39
CA GLY A 244 2.26 -6.72 13.94
C GLY A 244 3.10 -5.73 13.11
N VAL A 245 3.28 -6.02 11.83
CA VAL A 245 4.13 -5.23 10.93
C VAL A 245 3.54 -5.19 9.53
N TRP A 246 3.91 -4.18 8.74
CA TRP A 246 3.58 -4.16 7.33
C TRP A 246 4.35 -5.26 6.58
N GLN A 247 3.64 -6.09 5.81
CA GLN A 247 4.23 -7.27 5.19
C GLN A 247 5.31 -6.92 4.16
N SER A 248 5.15 -5.80 3.46
CA SER A 248 6.02 -5.38 2.35
C SER A 248 7.43 -4.95 2.80
N ASN A 249 7.55 -4.30 3.95
CA ASN A 249 8.81 -3.72 4.44
C ASN A 249 9.23 -4.19 5.84
N ASN A 250 8.41 -5.04 6.48
CA ASN A 250 8.65 -5.53 7.84
C ASN A 250 8.82 -4.43 8.90
N ALA A 251 8.22 -3.25 8.68
CA ALA A 251 8.32 -2.09 9.55
C ALA A 251 6.96 -1.71 10.16
N LYS A 252 6.98 -0.76 11.11
CA LYS A 252 5.78 -0.19 11.73
C LYS A 252 5.18 0.98 10.95
N THR A 253 5.97 1.58 10.07
CA THR A 253 5.57 2.75 9.26
C THR A 253 5.67 2.43 7.78
N ILE A 254 4.74 2.97 6.99
CA ILE A 254 4.75 2.86 5.52
C ILE A 254 4.04 4.05 4.88
N GLY A 255 4.55 4.52 3.75
CA GLY A 255 3.84 5.47 2.87
C GLY A 255 3.15 4.72 1.73
N VAL A 256 1.93 5.10 1.41
CA VAL A 256 1.18 4.58 0.25
C VAL A 256 0.58 5.72 -0.55
N GLN A 257 0.42 5.52 -1.85
CA GLN A 257 -0.27 6.45 -2.73
C GLN A 257 -1.64 5.93 -3.11
N THR A 258 -2.64 6.80 -3.04
CA THR A 258 -4.00 6.50 -3.50
C THR A 258 -4.05 6.35 -5.01
N SER A 259 -4.67 5.28 -5.50
CA SER A 259 -4.93 5.05 -6.92
C SER A 259 -5.88 6.09 -7.53
N THR A 260 -6.17 5.98 -8.83
CA THR A 260 -7.17 6.80 -9.54
C THR A 260 -8.58 6.69 -8.93
N GLN A 261 -8.86 5.67 -8.13
CA GLN A 261 -10.12 5.50 -7.41
C GLN A 261 -10.09 6.07 -5.98
N GLY A 262 -9.00 6.70 -5.56
CA GLY A 262 -8.81 7.18 -4.19
C GLY A 262 -8.61 6.07 -3.16
N LEU A 263 -8.12 4.91 -3.62
CA LEU A 263 -7.92 3.72 -2.78
C LEU A 263 -6.44 3.33 -2.73
N ALA A 264 -5.97 2.88 -1.57
CA ALA A 264 -4.69 2.18 -1.43
C ALA A 264 -4.86 0.98 -0.50
N ASP A 265 -4.42 -0.20 -0.94
CA ASP A 265 -4.45 -1.42 -0.15
C ASP A 265 -3.04 -1.78 0.32
N ILE A 266 -2.88 -2.07 1.60
CA ILE A 266 -1.63 -2.52 2.20
C ILE A 266 -1.88 -3.69 3.15
N VAL A 267 -0.93 -4.61 3.28
CA VAL A 267 -1.12 -5.84 4.04
C VAL A 267 -0.41 -5.76 5.38
N LEU A 268 -1.18 -5.88 6.47
CA LEU A 268 -0.70 -6.11 7.82
C LEU A 268 -0.42 -7.60 8.01
N ARG A 269 0.73 -7.94 8.58
CA ARG A 269 1.06 -9.29 9.06
C ARG A 269 1.02 -9.33 10.59
N SER A 270 0.48 -10.42 11.14
CA SER A 270 0.32 -10.61 12.58
C SER A 270 1.66 -10.73 13.31
N ASP A 271 1.64 -10.46 14.61
CA ASP A 271 2.73 -10.79 15.54
C ASP A 271 2.54 -12.20 16.10
N SER A 272 3.64 -12.91 16.35
CA SER A 272 3.59 -14.24 16.98
C SER A 272 3.34 -14.19 18.49
N ASN A 273 3.49 -13.03 19.13
CA ASN A 273 3.25 -12.83 20.56
C ASN A 273 1.82 -12.35 20.87
N GLY A 274 1.06 -11.95 19.85
CA GLY A 274 -0.29 -11.39 20.01
C GLY A 274 -0.30 -9.92 20.43
N GLY A 275 -1.50 -9.38 20.64
CA GLY A 275 -1.75 -7.99 21.00
C GLY A 275 -2.74 -7.30 20.05
N THR A 276 -2.68 -5.98 19.96
CA THR A 276 -3.53 -5.19 19.06
C THR A 276 -2.65 -4.30 18.20
N ALA A 277 -2.93 -4.26 16.90
CA ALA A 277 -2.37 -3.29 15.98
C ALA A 277 -3.30 -2.08 15.90
N ALA A 278 -2.95 -0.98 16.56
CA ALA A 278 -3.63 0.29 16.38
C ALA A 278 -3.02 1.00 15.17
N ILE A 279 -3.79 1.12 14.09
CA ILE A 279 -3.31 1.67 12.83
C ILE A 279 -3.82 3.10 12.71
N THR A 280 -2.90 4.03 12.55
CA THR A 280 -3.21 5.43 12.25
C THR A 280 -2.71 5.76 10.85
N ALA A 281 -3.58 6.32 10.01
CA ALA A 281 -3.21 6.91 8.74
C ALA A 281 -3.28 8.43 8.84
N ILE A 282 -2.30 9.13 8.26
CA ILE A 282 -2.23 10.59 8.21
C ILE A 282 -1.98 10.99 6.75
N LEU A 283 -2.81 11.90 6.25
CA LEU A 283 -2.59 12.58 4.98
C LEU A 283 -1.54 13.68 5.21
N THR A 284 -0.33 13.50 4.69
CA THR A 284 0.85 14.32 5.02
C THR A 284 0.68 15.79 4.68
N ALA A 285 -0.01 16.10 3.58
CA ALA A 285 -0.22 17.48 3.11
C ALA A 285 -1.16 18.32 4.00
N PHE A 286 -2.05 17.69 4.78
CA PHE A 286 -3.13 18.40 5.48
C PHE A 286 -3.31 18.02 6.95
N GLY A 287 -2.60 16.99 7.44
CA GLY A 287 -2.68 16.54 8.83
C GLY A 287 -3.99 15.83 9.21
N THR A 288 -4.86 15.53 8.23
CA THR A 288 -6.09 14.74 8.46
C THR A 288 -5.74 13.29 8.76
N GLY A 289 -6.30 12.76 9.86
CA GLY A 289 -6.02 11.40 10.32
C GLY A 289 -7.24 10.48 10.33
N ALA A 290 -7.01 9.18 10.16
CA ALA A 290 -8.00 8.13 10.35
C ALA A 290 -7.38 6.96 11.12
N GLN A 291 -8.21 6.23 11.87
CA GLN A 291 -7.74 5.11 12.68
C GLN A 291 -8.59 3.85 12.46
N THR A 292 -7.94 2.70 12.60
CA THR A 292 -8.57 1.38 12.71
C THR A 292 -7.72 0.49 13.60
N SER A 293 -8.25 -0.65 14.01
CA SER A 293 -7.49 -1.60 14.83
C SER A 293 -7.73 -3.04 14.40
N VAL A 294 -6.68 -3.86 14.44
CA VAL A 294 -6.76 -5.30 14.22
C VAL A 294 -6.25 -6.02 15.46
N GLU A 295 -7.08 -6.90 16.03
CA GLU A 295 -6.73 -7.71 17.19
C GLU A 295 -6.01 -9.01 16.77
N MET A 296 -4.96 -9.36 17.50
CA MET A 296 -4.19 -10.60 17.38
C MET A 296 -4.27 -11.33 18.73
N PRO A 297 -5.40 -11.96 19.07
CA PRO A 297 -5.60 -12.58 20.37
C PRO A 297 -4.61 -13.71 20.62
N VAL A 298 -4.15 -13.85 21.86
CA VAL A 298 -3.41 -15.05 22.28
C VAL A 298 -4.33 -16.26 22.32
N LEU A 299 -3.80 -17.48 22.13
CA LEU A 299 -4.59 -18.69 22.29
C LEU A 299 -4.81 -19.01 23.77
N ALA A 300 -6.05 -18.92 24.23
CA ALA A 300 -6.38 -19.12 25.64
C ALA A 300 -6.73 -20.58 25.94
N ASP A 301 -7.53 -21.22 25.08
CA ASP A 301 -8.07 -22.56 25.36
C ASP A 301 -8.36 -23.35 24.07
N ALA A 302 -8.45 -24.67 24.21
CA ALA A 302 -8.91 -25.60 23.19
C ALA A 302 -9.85 -26.61 23.85
N LYS A 303 -11.01 -26.89 23.24
CA LYS A 303 -12.00 -27.83 23.78
C LYS A 303 -12.53 -28.77 22.73
N PHE A 304 -12.83 -29.99 23.15
CA PHE A 304 -13.67 -30.90 22.39
C PHE A 304 -15.11 -30.35 22.34
N VAL A 305 -15.74 -30.43 21.17
CA VAL A 305 -17.13 -29.98 20.96
C VAL A 305 -18.05 -31.15 20.73
N SER A 306 -17.75 -31.98 19.73
CA SER A 306 -18.64 -33.05 19.29
C SER A 306 -17.92 -34.12 18.49
N MET A 307 -18.55 -35.29 18.42
CA MET A 307 -18.18 -36.35 17.49
C MET A 307 -19.45 -37.05 16.99
N GLN A 308 -19.40 -37.64 15.80
CA GLN A 308 -20.57 -38.31 15.20
C GLN A 308 -20.95 -39.59 15.97
N SER A 309 -19.97 -40.33 16.46
CA SER A 309 -20.20 -41.54 17.26
C SER A 309 -19.09 -41.78 18.28
N THR A 310 -19.44 -42.34 19.43
CA THR A 310 -18.49 -42.85 20.43
C THR A 310 -18.15 -44.34 20.20
N LEU A 311 -18.88 -45.02 19.31
CA LEU A 311 -18.72 -46.44 18.99
C LEU A 311 -18.60 -46.62 17.47
N MET A 312 -17.46 -47.11 17.01
CA MET A 312 -17.16 -47.38 15.61
C MET A 312 -17.03 -48.89 15.37
N GLY A 313 -17.37 -49.33 14.17
CA GLY A 313 -17.05 -50.69 13.72
C GLY A 313 -15.64 -50.77 13.18
N ALA A 314 -15.00 -51.93 13.30
CA ALA A 314 -13.74 -52.21 12.64
C ALA A 314 -13.86 -51.98 11.12
N LYS A 315 -12.74 -51.63 10.49
CA LYS A 315 -12.65 -51.32 9.05
C LYS A 315 -13.35 -52.39 8.22
N THR A 316 -14.06 -52.00 7.16
CA THR A 316 -14.86 -52.84 6.26
C THR A 316 -16.03 -53.63 6.89
N SER A 317 -16.41 -53.37 8.14
CA SER A 317 -17.61 -53.93 8.77
C SER A 317 -18.93 -53.41 8.20
N GLY A 318 -18.96 -52.23 7.61
CA GLY A 318 -20.15 -51.50 7.17
C GLY A 318 -20.81 -50.66 8.26
N TYR A 319 -20.23 -50.58 9.46
CA TYR A 319 -20.82 -49.89 10.62
C TYR A 319 -19.92 -48.75 11.09
N GLN A 320 -20.34 -47.50 10.86
CA GLN A 320 -19.73 -46.29 11.43
C GLN A 320 -18.19 -46.27 11.40
N GLU A 321 -17.60 -46.60 10.25
CA GLU A 321 -16.14 -46.72 10.08
C GLU A 321 -15.41 -45.38 9.94
N GLN A 322 -16.18 -44.29 9.90
CA GLN A 322 -15.70 -42.93 9.86
C GLN A 322 -16.39 -42.13 10.96
N ASN A 323 -15.63 -41.24 11.57
CA ASN A 323 -16.12 -40.40 12.65
C ASN A 323 -15.56 -39.00 12.51
N GLN A 324 -16.42 -38.03 12.22
CA GLN A 324 -16.07 -36.62 12.23
C GLN A 324 -16.00 -36.12 13.68
N ILE A 325 -14.84 -35.58 14.05
CA ILE A 325 -14.52 -35.08 15.38
C ILE A 325 -14.28 -33.58 15.27
N THR A 326 -14.94 -32.79 16.12
CA THR A 326 -14.88 -31.33 16.10
C THR A 326 -14.35 -30.79 17.42
N PHE A 327 -13.41 -29.85 17.32
CA PHE A 327 -12.86 -29.08 18.42
C PHE A 327 -13.13 -27.60 18.18
N GLN A 328 -13.03 -26.80 19.23
CA GLN A 328 -13.09 -25.34 19.15
C GLN A 328 -11.98 -24.72 19.97
N LEU A 329 -11.32 -23.74 19.37
CA LEU A 329 -10.26 -22.96 19.98
C LEU A 329 -10.83 -21.61 20.43
N PHE A 330 -10.32 -21.09 21.54
CA PHE A 330 -10.80 -19.86 22.16
C PHE A 330 -9.68 -18.87 22.42
N ALA A 331 -9.99 -17.60 22.18
CA ALA A 331 -9.28 -16.46 22.72
C ALA A 331 -9.69 -16.21 24.19
N PRO A 332 -9.01 -15.31 24.93
CA PRO A 332 -9.41 -14.95 26.29
C PRO A 332 -10.88 -14.55 26.38
N GLY A 333 -11.52 -14.84 27.52
CA GLY A 333 -12.95 -14.57 27.71
C GLY A 333 -13.89 -15.56 27.02
N SER A 334 -13.39 -16.73 26.59
CA SER A 334 -14.18 -17.75 25.86
C SER A 334 -14.75 -17.28 24.52
N VAL A 335 -14.09 -16.29 23.90
CA VAL A 335 -14.44 -15.81 22.57
C VAL A 335 -13.88 -16.79 21.53
N PRO A 336 -14.65 -17.20 20.51
CA PRO A 336 -14.14 -18.02 19.41
C PRO A 336 -12.85 -17.46 18.82
N TYR A 337 -11.87 -18.35 18.61
CA TYR A 337 -10.60 -17.96 18.01
C TYR A 337 -10.79 -17.54 16.54
N PRO A 338 -10.07 -16.52 16.03
CA PRO A 338 -10.18 -16.08 14.64
C PRO A 338 -9.97 -17.21 13.63
N PRO A 339 -10.56 -17.10 12.42
CA PRO A 339 -10.34 -18.06 11.34
C PRO A 339 -8.88 -18.06 10.87
N GLY A 340 -8.44 -19.19 10.31
CA GLY A 340 -7.14 -19.32 9.64
C GLY A 340 -5.98 -19.74 10.53
N LEU A 341 -6.18 -19.96 11.84
CA LEU A 341 -5.13 -20.50 12.70
C LEU A 341 -4.84 -21.94 12.30
N ALA A 342 -3.60 -22.24 11.92
CA ALA A 342 -3.16 -23.60 11.68
C ALA A 342 -3.11 -24.42 12.98
N VAL A 343 -3.66 -25.63 12.93
CA VAL A 343 -3.62 -26.59 14.04
C VAL A 343 -3.11 -27.94 13.54
N GLN A 344 -2.59 -28.74 14.47
CA GLN A 344 -2.16 -30.10 14.24
C GLN A 344 -3.05 -31.07 15.02
N PHE A 345 -3.58 -32.06 14.33
CA PHE A 345 -4.22 -33.22 14.93
C PHE A 345 -3.21 -34.35 15.13
N SER A 346 -3.37 -35.11 16.20
CA SER A 346 -2.56 -36.30 16.49
C SER A 346 -3.42 -37.49 16.91
N HIS A 347 -3.00 -38.68 16.50
CA HIS A 347 -3.68 -39.94 16.77
C HIS A 347 -2.68 -41.10 16.79
N GLU A 348 -2.71 -41.94 17.84
CA GLU A 348 -1.95 -43.19 17.89
C GLU A 348 -2.73 -44.29 17.15
N PRO A 349 -2.25 -44.78 15.98
CA PRO A 349 -2.96 -45.71 15.14
C PRO A 349 -2.92 -47.13 15.72
N SER A 350 -3.95 -47.92 15.42
CA SER A 350 -3.99 -49.34 15.70
C SER A 350 -4.84 -50.10 14.71
N GLY A 351 -4.39 -51.28 14.32
CA GLY A 351 -4.97 -52.01 13.19
C GLY A 351 -5.03 -51.16 11.90
N GLY A 352 -4.16 -50.15 11.76
CA GLY A 352 -4.19 -49.20 10.65
C GLY A 352 -5.32 -48.15 10.71
N SER A 353 -5.84 -47.82 11.90
CA SER A 353 -6.67 -46.62 12.09
C SER A 353 -5.88 -45.37 11.71
N THR A 354 -6.57 -44.32 11.24
CA THR A 354 -5.91 -43.10 10.78
C THR A 354 -6.82 -41.88 10.91
N ILE A 355 -6.27 -40.69 10.66
CA ILE A 355 -7.00 -39.41 10.66
C ILE A 355 -6.72 -38.65 9.36
N GLY A 356 -7.68 -37.86 8.90
CA GLY A 356 -7.57 -37.10 7.65
C GLY A 356 -7.72 -37.98 6.41
N THR A 357 -7.18 -37.53 5.27
CA THR A 357 -7.28 -38.25 3.99
C THR A 357 -6.33 -39.45 3.93
N PRO A 358 -6.83 -40.69 3.82
CA PRO A 358 -5.99 -41.86 3.57
C PRO A 358 -5.39 -41.80 2.15
N PRO A 359 -4.22 -42.44 1.88
CA PRO A 359 -3.39 -43.20 2.79
C PRO A 359 -2.37 -42.32 3.50
N VAL A 360 -2.42 -42.30 4.82
CA VAL A 360 -1.31 -41.78 5.62
C VAL A 360 -0.28 -42.91 5.74
N THR A 361 1.01 -42.59 5.60
CA THR A 361 2.10 -43.57 5.63
C THR A 361 1.95 -44.47 6.87
N PRO A 362 1.79 -45.80 6.72
CA PRO A 362 1.65 -46.68 7.87
C PRO A 362 2.90 -46.58 8.73
N CYS A 363 2.72 -46.12 9.97
CA CYS A 363 3.77 -46.13 10.96
C CYS A 363 3.56 -47.33 11.90
N SER A 364 4.64 -47.96 12.36
CA SER A 364 4.57 -49.05 13.33
C SER A 364 4.61 -48.46 14.74
N PRO A 365 3.73 -48.89 15.66
CA PRO A 365 3.75 -48.40 17.05
C PRO A 365 5.12 -48.59 17.72
N PRO A 366 5.56 -47.66 18.59
CA PRO A 366 4.88 -46.42 18.97
C PRO A 366 5.02 -45.35 17.86
N CYS A 367 3.91 -44.85 17.34
CA CYS A 367 3.96 -43.84 16.29
C CYS A 367 2.69 -42.98 16.28
N THR A 368 2.86 -41.68 16.15
CA THR A 368 1.75 -40.74 16.09
C THR A 368 1.46 -40.36 14.64
N VAL A 369 0.24 -40.59 14.16
CA VAL A 369 -0.24 -40.03 12.90
C VAL A 369 -0.66 -38.59 13.12
N VAL A 370 -0.20 -37.70 12.25
CA VAL A 370 -0.55 -36.27 12.31
C VAL A 370 -1.32 -35.83 11.07
N ALA A 371 -2.25 -34.90 11.26
CA ALA A 371 -2.94 -34.18 10.19
C ALA A 371 -2.99 -32.69 10.54
N SER A 372 -3.27 -31.83 9.57
CA SER A 372 -3.42 -30.39 9.80
C SER A 372 -4.83 -29.92 9.48
N GLY A 373 -5.21 -28.79 10.07
CA GLY A 373 -6.44 -28.07 9.75
C GLY A 373 -6.30 -26.59 10.08
N THR A 374 -7.30 -25.80 9.72
CA THR A 374 -7.38 -24.39 10.07
C THR A 374 -8.70 -24.06 10.76
N THR A 375 -8.67 -23.11 11.69
CA THR A 375 -9.90 -22.66 12.37
C THR A 375 -10.86 -21.98 11.40
N SER A 376 -12.16 -22.22 11.58
CA SER A 376 -13.24 -21.53 10.88
C SER A 376 -13.55 -20.16 11.51
N ALA A 377 -14.53 -19.44 10.96
CA ALA A 377 -15.01 -18.18 11.52
C ALA A 377 -15.60 -18.32 12.94
N THR A 378 -15.99 -19.53 13.34
CA THR A 378 -16.47 -19.84 14.70
C THR A 378 -15.38 -20.45 15.58
N GLY A 379 -14.11 -20.39 15.17
CA GLY A 379 -12.99 -20.97 15.90
C GLY A 379 -12.98 -22.50 15.94
N THR A 380 -13.84 -23.14 15.14
CA THR A 380 -13.94 -24.60 15.10
C THR A 380 -12.97 -25.21 14.10
N VAL A 381 -12.56 -26.44 14.37
CA VAL A 381 -11.76 -27.27 13.46
C VAL A 381 -12.25 -28.71 13.56
N SER A 382 -12.34 -29.40 12.43
CA SER A 382 -12.81 -30.79 12.38
C SER A 382 -11.82 -31.69 11.64
N ILE A 383 -11.80 -32.96 12.04
CA ILE A 383 -11.02 -34.01 11.40
C ILE A 383 -11.86 -35.29 11.32
N VAL A 384 -11.67 -36.08 10.27
CA VAL A 384 -12.30 -37.40 10.15
C VAL A 384 -11.31 -38.45 10.65
N MET A 385 -11.74 -39.29 11.58
CA MET A 385 -11.04 -40.50 11.97
C MET A 385 -11.60 -41.71 11.20
N HIS A 386 -10.71 -42.57 10.73
CA HIS A 386 -11.02 -43.82 10.06
C HIS A 386 -10.66 -45.01 10.97
N SER A 387 -11.59 -45.95 11.13
CA SER A 387 -11.39 -47.16 11.94
C SER A 387 -10.31 -48.08 11.38
N GLY A 388 -9.58 -48.76 12.28
CA GLY A 388 -8.63 -49.82 11.95
C GLY A 388 -9.25 -51.23 12.01
N THR A 389 -8.41 -52.26 11.90
CA THR A 389 -8.79 -53.67 11.95
C THR A 389 -8.82 -54.27 13.36
N VAL A 390 -8.28 -53.55 14.36
CA VAL A 390 -8.17 -54.03 15.75
C VAL A 390 -9.22 -53.32 16.59
N ALA A 391 -9.97 -54.09 17.38
CA ALA A 391 -10.88 -53.55 18.39
C ALA A 391 -10.10 -53.02 19.59
N ASP A 392 -10.23 -51.71 19.86
CA ASP A 392 -9.61 -51.01 20.97
C ASP A 392 -10.24 -49.62 21.12
N THR A 393 -9.89 -48.90 22.18
CA THR A 393 -10.32 -47.54 22.44
C THR A 393 -9.29 -46.53 21.94
N ARG A 394 -9.74 -45.51 21.21
CA ARG A 394 -8.87 -44.47 20.64
C ARG A 394 -9.33 -43.07 20.96
N THR A 395 -8.40 -42.13 20.90
CA THR A 395 -8.65 -40.70 21.00
C THR A 395 -7.99 -39.98 19.83
N VAL A 396 -8.45 -38.76 19.59
CA VAL A 396 -7.79 -37.80 18.70
C VAL A 396 -7.53 -36.55 19.52
N SER A 397 -6.33 -36.00 19.38
CA SER A 397 -5.95 -34.74 20.01
C SER A 397 -5.78 -33.66 18.96
N VAL A 398 -6.03 -32.41 19.32
CA VAL A 398 -5.71 -31.21 18.55
C VAL A 398 -4.73 -30.36 19.34
N SER A 399 -3.80 -29.71 18.64
CA SER A 399 -2.84 -28.75 19.17
C SER A 399 -2.80 -27.51 18.29
N GLY A 400 -2.93 -26.33 18.88
CA GLY A 400 -2.75 -25.04 18.21
C GLY A 400 -1.78 -24.18 18.99
N THR A 401 -1.04 -23.32 18.27
CA THR A 401 -0.10 -22.36 18.88
C THR A 401 -0.35 -20.97 18.33
N ALA A 402 -0.65 -20.01 19.21
CA ALA A 402 -0.71 -18.59 18.85
C ALA A 402 -0.53 -17.68 20.06
N GLY A 403 0.07 -16.51 19.84
CA GLY A 403 0.40 -15.56 20.89
C GLY A 403 1.34 -16.16 21.93
N GLY A 404 2.36 -16.90 21.46
CA GLY A 404 3.29 -17.66 22.30
C GLY A 404 2.69 -18.83 23.09
N ASN A 405 1.38 -19.09 22.97
CA ASN A 405 0.68 -20.10 23.76
C ASN A 405 0.29 -21.31 22.92
N THR A 406 0.69 -22.49 23.38
CA THR A 406 0.19 -23.77 22.85
C THR A 406 -0.95 -24.30 23.72
N ARG A 407 -2.04 -24.70 23.08
CA ARG A 407 -3.18 -25.35 23.75
C ARG A 407 -3.54 -26.64 23.05
N THR A 408 -3.86 -27.65 23.85
CA THR A 408 -4.22 -28.97 23.38
C THR A 408 -5.58 -29.37 23.94
N ALA A 409 -6.32 -30.15 23.17
CA ALA A 409 -7.55 -30.80 23.61
C ALA A 409 -7.60 -32.22 23.05
N THR A 410 -8.18 -33.12 23.81
CA THR A 410 -8.33 -34.53 23.42
C THR A 410 -9.81 -34.88 23.41
N SER A 411 -10.23 -35.63 22.40
CA SER A 411 -11.59 -36.15 22.34
C SER A 411 -11.85 -37.12 23.51
N PRO A 412 -13.11 -37.35 23.88
CA PRO A 412 -13.47 -38.55 24.61
C PRO A 412 -13.01 -39.80 23.87
N ASN A 413 -13.03 -40.91 24.60
CA ASN A 413 -12.69 -42.21 24.08
C ASN A 413 -13.68 -42.69 23.00
N ILE A 414 -13.13 -43.27 21.95
CA ILE A 414 -13.83 -43.82 20.78
C ILE A 414 -13.57 -45.31 20.75
N ALA A 415 -14.58 -46.12 21.04
CA ALA A 415 -14.45 -47.57 21.01
C ALA A 415 -14.54 -48.08 19.56
N ILE A 416 -13.55 -48.82 19.09
CA ILE A 416 -13.61 -49.60 17.85
C ILE A 416 -13.94 -51.04 18.22
N VAL A 417 -15.00 -51.61 17.67
CA VAL A 417 -15.45 -52.99 17.97
C VAL A 417 -15.65 -53.82 16.72
N GLY A 418 -15.71 -55.14 16.86
CA GLY A 418 -16.24 -55.99 15.81
C GLY A 418 -17.71 -55.64 15.55
N ALA A 419 -18.07 -55.33 14.31
CA ALA A 419 -19.44 -54.90 13.98
C ALA A 419 -20.13 -55.75 12.90
N LYS A 420 -19.39 -56.69 12.28
CA LYS A 420 -19.94 -57.63 11.30
C LYS A 420 -19.36 -59.01 11.52
N ALA A 421 -20.22 -59.95 11.91
CA ALA A 421 -19.85 -61.35 12.09
C ALA A 421 -19.22 -61.94 10.81
N SER A 422 -18.19 -62.76 10.97
CA SER A 422 -17.63 -63.56 9.88
C SER A 422 -18.07 -65.01 10.02
N GLY A 423 -18.56 -65.61 8.94
CA GLY A 423 -18.89 -67.05 8.90
C GLY A 423 -17.70 -67.96 9.23
N SER A 424 -16.48 -67.50 8.98
CA SER A 424 -15.24 -68.22 9.33
C SER A 424 -14.83 -68.10 10.81
N LYS A 425 -15.56 -67.30 11.60
CA LYS A 425 -15.27 -66.97 12.99
C LYS A 425 -16.51 -67.13 13.87
N VAL A 426 -17.22 -68.24 13.65
CA VAL A 426 -18.37 -68.68 14.44
C VAL A 426 -18.02 -69.97 15.16
N SER A 427 -18.37 -70.07 16.44
CA SER A 427 -18.34 -71.32 17.20
C SER A 427 -19.64 -71.53 17.95
N LEU A 428 -20.11 -72.77 18.02
CA LEU A 428 -21.33 -73.17 18.73
C LEU A 428 -20.96 -74.25 19.75
N SER A 429 -21.36 -74.05 21.00
CA SER A 429 -21.19 -75.04 22.07
C SER A 429 -22.50 -75.22 22.80
N CYS A 430 -23.04 -76.44 22.81
CA CYS A 430 -24.25 -76.78 23.55
C CYS A 430 -23.90 -77.70 24.74
N THR A 431 -24.56 -77.45 25.87
CA THR A 431 -24.39 -78.20 27.12
C THR A 431 -25.76 -78.50 27.74
N PRO A 432 -26.00 -79.72 28.26
CA PRO A 432 -25.11 -80.88 28.25
C PRO A 432 -24.95 -81.50 26.85
N ARG A 433 -23.78 -82.10 26.60
CA ARG A 433 -23.54 -82.92 25.41
C ARG A 433 -24.10 -84.33 25.65
N ASN A 434 -24.36 -85.09 24.58
CA ASN A 434 -24.83 -86.48 24.62
C ASN A 434 -26.17 -86.64 25.37
N VAL A 435 -27.15 -85.80 25.04
CA VAL A 435 -28.51 -85.96 25.55
C VAL A 435 -29.12 -87.29 25.07
N PRO A 436 -29.76 -88.10 25.93
CA PRO A 436 -30.34 -89.37 25.53
C PRO A 436 -31.43 -89.16 24.48
N GLY A 437 -31.25 -89.67 23.26
CA GLY A 437 -32.26 -89.56 22.19
C GLY A 437 -33.56 -90.33 22.47
N PHE A 438 -33.59 -91.14 23.53
CA PHE A 438 -34.74 -91.92 24.02
C PHE A 438 -34.76 -91.87 25.55
N ALA A 439 -35.59 -90.98 26.11
CA ALA A 439 -36.11 -91.17 27.46
C ALA A 439 -37.48 -91.85 27.29
N ASN A 440 -37.68 -93.03 27.90
CA ASN A 440 -38.90 -93.83 27.78
C ASN A 440 -40.18 -92.96 27.92
N HIS A 441 -40.97 -92.82 26.85
CA HIS A 441 -42.44 -92.70 26.89
C HIS A 441 -43.05 -92.94 25.48
N ASN A 442 -43.95 -93.93 25.41
CA ASN A 442 -44.98 -94.23 24.40
C ASN A 442 -44.68 -94.26 22.88
N CYS A 443 -43.46 -94.49 22.38
CA CYS A 443 -43.15 -94.83 20.96
C CYS A 443 -43.67 -93.89 19.86
N ILE A 444 -44.36 -92.79 20.20
CA ILE A 444 -45.03 -91.89 19.26
C ILE A 444 -44.35 -90.52 19.27
N LYS A 445 -43.67 -90.12 20.36
CA LYS A 445 -42.80 -88.94 20.44
C LYS A 445 -41.61 -89.21 21.37
N SER A 446 -40.39 -89.22 20.85
CA SER A 446 -39.20 -89.20 21.70
C SER A 446 -38.90 -87.75 22.11
N LEU A 447 -38.88 -87.46 23.40
CA LEU A 447 -38.64 -86.13 23.95
C LEU A 447 -37.56 -86.19 25.03
N VAL A 448 -36.58 -85.30 24.95
CA VAL A 448 -35.64 -85.03 26.05
C VAL A 448 -36.28 -83.98 26.94
N ASP A 449 -36.66 -84.35 28.17
CA ASP A 449 -37.24 -83.42 29.15
C ASP A 449 -36.13 -82.68 29.93
N GLY A 450 -35.30 -81.92 29.20
CA GLY A 450 -34.15 -81.23 29.77
C GLY A 450 -33.76 -79.99 28.97
N GLN A 451 -33.40 -78.92 29.69
CA GLN A 451 -32.94 -77.67 29.08
C GLN A 451 -31.53 -77.85 28.49
N ILE A 452 -31.40 -77.66 27.18
CA ILE A 452 -30.11 -77.60 26.49
C ILE A 452 -29.76 -76.14 26.28
N THR A 453 -28.62 -75.70 26.82
CA THR A 453 -28.13 -74.34 26.62
C THR A 453 -27.08 -74.34 25.52
N CYS A 454 -27.35 -73.62 24.44
CA CYS A 454 -26.41 -73.42 23.34
C CYS A 454 -25.85 -72.00 23.38
N THR A 455 -24.53 -71.88 23.38
CA THR A 455 -23.80 -70.62 23.30
C THR A 455 -23.13 -70.51 21.94
N VAL A 456 -23.40 -69.42 21.23
CA VAL A 456 -22.69 -69.06 20.00
C VAL A 456 -21.70 -67.94 20.31
N THR A 457 -20.45 -68.11 19.90
CA THR A 457 -19.44 -67.04 19.92
C THR A 457 -19.20 -66.59 18.50
N LEU A 458 -19.39 -65.29 18.26
CA LEU A 458 -19.19 -64.63 16.98
C LEU A 458 -18.02 -63.66 17.08
N ALA A 459 -17.17 -63.65 16.06
CA ALA A 459 -16.18 -62.60 15.87
C ALA A 459 -16.23 -62.08 14.44
N ASP A 460 -15.65 -60.90 14.22
CA ASP A 460 -15.49 -60.35 12.88
C ASP A 460 -14.36 -61.06 12.11
N ARG A 461 -14.09 -60.62 10.87
CA ARG A 461 -13.05 -61.22 10.03
C ARG A 461 -11.62 -61.07 10.57
N PHE A 462 -11.40 -60.11 11.48
CA PHE A 462 -10.12 -59.85 12.14
C PHE A 462 -10.02 -60.48 13.52
N ASN A 463 -10.99 -61.32 13.89
CA ASN A 463 -11.07 -62.00 15.18
C ASN A 463 -11.40 -61.05 16.36
N ASN A 464 -11.99 -59.88 16.10
CA ASN A 464 -12.53 -59.02 17.15
C ASN A 464 -13.87 -59.55 17.64
N VAL A 465 -14.10 -59.50 18.96
CA VAL A 465 -15.41 -59.78 19.55
C VAL A 465 -16.43 -58.76 19.04
N LEU A 466 -17.64 -59.21 18.74
CA LEU A 466 -18.70 -58.31 18.30
C LEU A 466 -19.16 -57.40 19.43
N GLY A 467 -19.07 -56.09 19.22
CA GLY A 467 -19.62 -55.07 20.11
C GLY A 467 -20.94 -54.47 19.60
N VAL A 468 -21.38 -54.83 18.40
CA VAL A 468 -22.71 -54.48 17.87
C VAL A 468 -23.64 -55.68 18.03
N SER A 469 -24.81 -55.45 18.60
CA SER A 469 -25.82 -56.50 18.81
C SER A 469 -26.17 -57.18 17.50
N THR A 470 -25.92 -58.49 17.45
CA THR A 470 -26.16 -59.34 16.29
C THR A 470 -27.11 -60.44 16.70
N VAL A 471 -28.21 -60.60 15.96
CA VAL A 471 -29.20 -61.64 16.22
C VAL A 471 -28.71 -62.96 15.64
N ALA A 472 -28.71 -63.99 16.49
CA ALA A 472 -28.43 -65.37 16.14
C ALA A 472 -29.72 -66.21 16.29
N THR A 473 -30.08 -66.90 15.21
CA THR A 473 -31.15 -67.90 15.22
C THR A 473 -30.51 -69.28 15.26
N PHE A 474 -30.96 -70.11 16.20
CA PHE A 474 -30.51 -71.50 16.28
C PHE A 474 -31.46 -72.37 15.49
N ALA A 475 -30.91 -73.30 14.71
CA ALA A 475 -31.70 -74.27 13.95
C ALA A 475 -30.99 -75.62 13.97
N SER A 476 -31.79 -76.68 13.90
CA SER A 476 -31.37 -78.05 13.63
C SER A 476 -31.92 -78.49 12.26
N GLU A 477 -31.58 -79.70 11.84
CA GLU A 477 -32.18 -80.33 10.65
C GLU A 477 -33.72 -80.43 10.72
N ALA A 478 -34.30 -80.36 11.93
CA ALA A 478 -35.74 -80.39 12.16
C ALA A 478 -36.40 -79.00 12.18
N GLY A 479 -35.63 -77.91 12.02
CA GLY A 479 -36.13 -76.54 11.99
C GLY A 479 -35.52 -75.63 13.07
N VAL A 480 -36.15 -74.47 13.29
CA VAL A 480 -35.69 -73.45 14.25
C VAL A 480 -35.84 -73.94 15.69
N VAL A 481 -34.81 -73.75 16.50
CA VAL A 481 -34.73 -74.17 17.90
C VAL A 481 -34.73 -72.94 18.80
N GLY A 482 -35.84 -72.74 19.52
CA GLY A 482 -36.00 -71.64 20.46
C GLY A 482 -36.13 -70.25 19.79
N PRO A 483 -36.32 -69.19 20.61
CA PRO A 483 -36.33 -67.82 20.10
C PRO A 483 -34.93 -67.38 19.66
N PRO A 484 -34.82 -66.43 18.70
CA PRO A 484 -33.56 -65.79 18.40
C PRO A 484 -32.94 -65.13 19.62
N ALA A 485 -31.61 -65.24 19.77
CA ALA A 485 -30.85 -64.58 20.82
C ALA A 485 -29.95 -63.49 20.22
N ALA A 486 -29.76 -62.37 20.92
CA ALA A 486 -28.86 -61.32 20.46
C ALA A 486 -27.53 -61.38 21.23
N THR A 487 -26.41 -61.10 20.55
CA THR A 487 -25.13 -60.93 21.23
C THR A 487 -25.19 -59.70 22.15
N PRO A 488 -24.43 -59.70 23.27
CA PRO A 488 -24.27 -58.50 24.07
C PRO A 488 -23.79 -57.34 23.20
N GLN A 489 -24.39 -56.18 23.39
CA GLN A 489 -23.86 -54.94 22.84
C GLN A 489 -22.72 -54.44 23.73
N TYR A 490 -21.73 -53.76 23.14
CA TYR A 490 -20.68 -53.08 23.87
C TYR A 490 -21.32 -52.18 24.94
N PRO A 491 -21.01 -52.38 26.24
CA PRO A 491 -21.73 -51.69 27.29
C PRO A 491 -21.52 -50.19 27.21
N ALA A 492 -22.60 -49.42 27.40
CA ALA A 492 -22.50 -47.97 27.47
C ALA A 492 -21.57 -47.52 28.62
N ALA A 493 -21.48 -48.31 29.70
CA ALA A 493 -20.58 -48.08 30.84
C ALA A 493 -19.09 -48.28 30.49
N ASP A 494 -18.82 -49.07 29.45
CA ASP A 494 -17.47 -49.36 28.98
C ASP A 494 -17.06 -48.45 27.83
N LEU A 495 -17.98 -47.59 27.33
CA LEU A 495 -17.64 -46.50 26.42
C LEU A 495 -16.60 -45.60 27.07
N GLY A 496 -15.35 -45.83 26.70
CA GLY A 496 -14.20 -45.12 27.23
C GLY A 496 -13.51 -45.73 28.44
N ARG A 497 -13.61 -47.03 28.64
CA ARG A 497 -12.70 -47.78 29.52
C ARG A 497 -12.06 -48.90 28.70
N ALA A 498 -10.72 -48.97 28.74
CA ALA A 498 -9.93 -49.99 28.08
C ALA A 498 -10.10 -51.36 28.77
#